data_AF-A0A7X7I9V3-F1
#
_entry.id   AF-A0A7X7I9V3-F1
#
_cell.length_a   1.000
_cell.length_b   1.000
_cell.length_c   1.000
_cell.angle_alpha   90.00
_cell.angle_beta   90.00
_cell.angle_gamma   90.00
#
_symmetry.space_group_name_H-M   'P 1'
#
loop_
_entity.id
_entity.type
_entity.pdbx_description
1 polymer ?
#
loop_
_entity_poly.entity_id
_entity_poly.type
_entity_poly.pdbx_seq_one_letter_code
_entity_poly.pdbx_strand_id
1 'polypeptide(L)'
;MNKKLTKKQLEYFREKLAAEKQKVLEEMDELQQSNLKQSISDSAGEISRYSYHLGDVASLSYGREFSMGLAERQQKYLEQIDEALQRIDDGTYGICKVTG
;
A
#
# COMPACT_ATOMS: atom_id res chain seq x y z
N MET A 1 -25.36 16.30 -15.62
CA MET A 1 -25.67 17.06 -14.39
C MET A 1 -24.62 16.71 -13.35
N ASN A 2 -23.62 17.59 -13.16
CA ASN A 2 -22.54 17.36 -12.20
C ASN A 2 -23.04 17.74 -10.81
N LYS A 3 -23.55 16.76 -10.05
CA LYS A 3 -24.07 16.98 -8.69
C LYS A 3 -22.89 17.20 -7.76
N LYS A 4 -22.61 18.46 -7.40
CA LYS A 4 -21.63 18.78 -6.35
C LYS A 4 -22.04 18.09 -5.05
N LEU A 5 -21.06 17.42 -4.42
CA LEU A 5 -21.24 16.80 -3.12
C LEU A 5 -21.56 17.86 -2.07
N THR A 6 -22.44 17.50 -1.13
CA THR A 6 -22.75 18.36 0.01
C THR A 6 -21.60 18.36 1.02
N LYS A 7 -21.50 19.40 1.85
CA LYS A 7 -20.48 19.47 2.92
C LYS A 7 -20.49 18.25 3.84
N LYS A 8 -21.69 17.73 4.18
CA LYS A 8 -21.84 16.51 4.98
C LYS A 8 -21.26 15.27 4.30
N GLN A 9 -21.44 15.15 2.98
CA GLN A 9 -20.88 14.03 2.22
C GLN A 9 -19.36 14.15 2.09
N LEU A 10 -18.83 15.35 1.88
CA LEU A 10 -17.39 15.60 1.83
C LEU A 10 -16.71 15.24 3.16
N GLU A 11 -17.31 15.62 4.29
CA GLU A 11 -16.77 15.26 5.60
C GLU A 11 -16.80 13.75 5.83
N TYR A 12 -17.90 13.08 5.47
CA TYR A 12 -17.98 11.61 5.51
C TYR A 12 -16.87 10.95 4.68
N PHE A 13 -16.62 11.42 3.46
CA PHE A 13 -15.55 10.88 2.63
C PHE A 13 -14.16 11.20 3.16
N ARG A 14 -13.95 12.38 3.76
CA ARG A 14 -12.69 12.74 4.40
C ARG A 14 -12.37 11.80 5.57
N GLU A 15 -13.33 11.57 6.47
CA GLU A 15 -13.16 10.62 7.58
C GLU A 15 -12.87 9.22 7.07
N LYS A 16 -13.60 8.76 6.04
CA LYS A 16 -13.38 7.45 5.44
C LYS A 16 -11.99 7.33 4.82
N LEU A 17 -11.55 8.31 4.03
CA LEU A 17 -10.24 8.33 3.39
C LEU A 17 -9.11 8.36 4.43
N ALA A 18 -9.28 9.12 5.52
CA ALA A 18 -8.31 9.15 6.62
C ALA A 18 -8.21 7.80 7.34
N ALA A 19 -9.34 7.14 7.58
CA ALA A 19 -9.37 5.80 8.16
C ALA A 19 -8.71 4.75 7.23
N GLU A 20 -9.00 4.79 5.94
CA GLU A 20 -8.34 3.91 4.96
C GLU A 20 -6.83 4.19 4.90
N LYS A 21 -6.40 5.46 4.90
CA LYS A 21 -4.97 5.81 4.95
C LYS A 21 -4.27 5.17 6.14
N GLN A 22 -4.86 5.27 7.32
CA GLN A 22 -4.30 4.70 8.54
C GLN A 22 -4.19 3.19 8.44
N LYS A 23 -5.24 2.52 7.99
CA LYS A 23 -5.27 1.06 7.79
C LYS A 23 -4.17 0.60 6.83
N VAL A 24 -3.99 1.32 5.73
CA VAL A 24 -2.96 1.04 4.74
C VAL A 24 -1.56 1.17 5.34
N LEU A 25 -1.30 2.20 6.14
CA LEU A 25 -0.01 2.37 6.81
C LEU A 25 0.29 1.23 7.79
N GLU A 26 -0.73 0.75 8.52
CA GLU A 26 -0.60 -0.40 9.41
C GLU A 26 -0.28 -1.68 8.64
N GLU A 27 -0.99 -1.96 7.53
CA GLU A 27 -0.70 -3.11 6.66
C GLU A 27 0.73 -3.07 6.08
N MET A 28 1.24 -1.88 5.74
CA MET A 28 2.61 -1.70 5.27
C MET A 28 3.65 -1.96 6.37
N ASP A 29 3.41 -1.49 7.60
CA ASP A 29 4.31 -1.74 8.73
C ASP A 29 4.40 -3.26 9.04
N GLU A 30 3.26 -3.96 9.02
CA GLU A 30 3.22 -5.42 9.20
C GLU A 30 3.99 -6.17 8.10
N LEU A 31 3.85 -5.75 6.84
CA LEU A 31 4.61 -6.29 5.72
C LEU A 31 6.12 -6.02 5.87
N GLN A 32 6.51 -4.84 6.35
CA GLN A 32 7.92 -4.54 6.62
C GLN A 32 8.48 -5.39 7.75
N GLN A 33 7.76 -5.51 8.86
CA GLN A 33 8.19 -6.32 10.00
C GLN A 33 8.31 -7.81 9.65
N SER A 34 7.39 -8.36 8.85
CA SER A 34 7.46 -9.76 8.40
C SER A 34 8.66 -10.00 7.49
N ASN A 35 8.92 -9.11 6.53
CA ASN A 35 10.10 -9.19 5.66
C ASN A 35 11.42 -9.05 6.44
N LEU A 36 11.48 -8.15 7.43
CA LEU A 36 12.65 -7.97 8.31
C LEU A 36 12.93 -9.24 9.13
N LYS A 37 11.90 -9.85 9.72
CA LYS A 37 12.03 -11.11 10.46
C LYS A 37 12.54 -12.24 9.57
N GLN A 38 12.02 -12.35 8.35
CA GLN A 38 12.49 -13.34 7.37
C GLN A 38 13.96 -13.13 7.00
N SER A 39 14.38 -11.88 6.75
CA SER A 39 15.77 -11.55 6.44
C SER A 39 16.73 -11.83 7.61
N ILE A 40 16.29 -11.63 8.86
CA ILE A 40 17.07 -11.97 10.06
C ILE A 40 17.16 -13.48 10.24
N SER A 41 16.08 -14.24 10.01
CA SER A 41 16.12 -15.71 10.08
C SER A 41 17.01 -16.32 9.00
N ASP A 42 16.98 -15.76 7.79
CA ASP A 42 17.90 -16.10 6.70
C ASP A 42 19.34 -15.79 7.17
N SER A 43 19.62 -14.57 7.62
CA SER A 43 20.97 -14.18 8.08
C SER A 43 21.51 -14.99 9.28
N ALA A 44 20.65 -15.38 10.23
CA ALA A 44 21.04 -16.10 11.44
C ALA A 44 21.21 -17.62 11.23
N GLY A 45 20.64 -18.18 10.16
CA GLY A 45 20.72 -19.61 9.83
C GLY A 45 21.64 -19.97 8.65
N GLU A 46 21.98 -19.02 7.76
CA GLU A 46 22.45 -19.33 6.41
C GLU A 46 23.96 -19.39 6.15
N ILE A 47 24.86 -19.08 7.10
CA ILE A 47 26.30 -19.27 6.82
C ILE A 47 26.72 -20.75 6.95
N SER A 48 25.99 -21.62 7.66
CA SER A 48 26.54 -22.94 8.06
C SER A 48 26.04 -24.19 7.32
N ARG A 49 25.02 -24.14 6.43
CA ARG A 49 24.36 -25.38 5.95
C ARG A 49 23.94 -25.44 4.48
N TYR A 50 24.70 -24.81 3.58
CA TYR A 50 24.45 -24.81 2.13
C TYR A 50 24.11 -26.20 1.53
N SER A 51 22.81 -26.39 1.24
CA SER A 51 22.28 -27.14 0.11
C SER A 51 20.99 -26.46 -0.32
N TYR A 52 21.09 -25.27 -0.91
CA TYR A 52 19.95 -24.67 -1.61
C TYR A 52 19.70 -25.47 -2.88
N HIS A 53 18.52 -26.09 -3.00
CA HIS A 53 18.11 -26.61 -4.29
C HIS A 53 17.75 -25.42 -5.20
N LEU A 54 17.96 -25.56 -6.52
CA LEU A 54 17.62 -24.51 -7.50
C LEU A 54 16.14 -24.06 -7.37
N GLY A 55 15.26 -24.96 -6.94
CA GLY A 55 13.84 -24.68 -6.67
C GLY A 55 13.60 -23.79 -5.44
N ASP A 56 14.45 -23.86 -4.42
CA ASP A 56 14.33 -23.04 -3.22
C ASP A 56 14.73 -21.58 -3.52
N VAL A 57 15.80 -21.39 -4.29
CA VAL A 57 16.27 -20.06 -4.73
C VAL A 57 15.23 -19.38 -5.63
N ALA A 58 14.59 -20.14 -6.53
CA ALA A 58 13.52 -19.62 -7.38
C ALA A 58 12.29 -19.21 -6.53
N SER A 59 11.89 -20.04 -5.58
CA SER A 59 10.74 -19.77 -4.69
C SER A 59 10.99 -18.55 -3.80
N LEU A 60 12.19 -18.41 -3.26
CA LEU A 60 12.59 -17.24 -2.46
C LEU A 60 12.59 -15.94 -3.29
N SER A 61 13.09 -16.00 -4.52
CA SER A 61 13.10 -14.85 -5.43
C SER A 61 11.69 -14.43 -5.82
N TYR A 62 10.83 -15.38 -6.17
CA TYR A 62 9.41 -15.12 -6.44
C TYR A 62 8.69 -14.48 -5.24
N GLY A 63 8.92 -15.01 -4.03
CA GLY A 63 8.34 -14.45 -2.80
C GLY A 63 8.73 -12.99 -2.58
N ARG A 64 10.01 -12.65 -2.81
CA ARG A 64 10.50 -11.26 -2.72
C ARG A 64 9.87 -10.36 -3.78
N GLU A 65 9.82 -10.79 -5.03
CA GLU A 65 9.19 -10.03 -6.12
C GLU A 65 7.71 -9.76 -5.84
N PHE A 66 6.99 -10.77 -5.35
CA PHE A 66 5.60 -10.63 -4.95
C PHE A 66 5.42 -9.60 -3.84
N SER A 67 6.24 -9.67 -2.78
CA SER A 67 6.21 -8.70 -1.67
C SER A 67 6.53 -7.27 -2.14
N MET A 68 7.50 -7.10 -3.05
CA MET A 68 7.83 -5.79 -3.63
C MET A 68 6.66 -5.23 -4.44
N GLY A 69 6.04 -6.05 -5.30
CA GLY A 69 4.88 -5.62 -6.09
C GLY A 69 3.67 -5.26 -5.23
N LEU A 70 3.49 -5.90 -4.08
CA LEU A 70 2.46 -5.53 -3.11
C LEU A 70 2.75 -4.16 -2.47
N ALA A 71 4.00 -3.94 -2.05
CA ALA A 71 4.43 -2.66 -1.46
C ALA A 71 4.26 -1.49 -2.44
N GLU A 72 4.63 -1.66 -3.71
CA GLU A 72 4.44 -0.63 -4.75
C GLU A 72 2.96 -0.27 -4.95
N ARG A 73 2.07 -1.27 -4.99
CA ARG A 73 0.63 -1.02 -5.10
C ARG A 73 0.11 -0.24 -3.90
N GLN A 74 0.59 -0.58 -2.71
CA GLN A 74 0.17 0.05 -1.47
C GLN A 74 0.61 1.52 -1.40
N GLN A 75 1.84 1.80 -1.82
CA GLN A 75 2.37 3.16 -1.95
C GLN A 75 1.54 3.97 -2.95
N LYS A 76 1.25 3.42 -4.13
CA LYS A 76 0.42 4.10 -5.14
C LYS A 76 -1.00 4.37 -4.63
N TYR A 77 -1.54 3.46 -3.82
CA TYR A 77 -2.86 3.65 -3.22
C TYR A 77 -2.85 4.78 -2.17
N LEU A 78 -1.80 4.91 -1.36
CA LEU A 78 -1.61 6.05 -0.46
C LEU A 78 -1.57 7.38 -1.23
N GLU A 79 -0.81 7.44 -2.33
CA GLU A 79 -0.76 8.63 -3.19
C GLU A 79 -2.15 9.02 -3.72
N GLN A 80 -2.96 8.03 -4.10
CA GLN A 80 -4.34 8.27 -4.55
C GLN A 80 -5.25 8.76 -3.42
N ILE A 81 -5.06 8.28 -2.19
CA ILE A 81 -5.82 8.75 -1.03
C ILE A 81 -5.44 10.21 -0.71
N ASP A 82 -4.14 10.53 -0.73
CA ASP A 82 -3.66 11.89 -0.49
C ASP A 82 -4.15 12.86 -1.55
N GLU A 83 -4.13 12.45 -2.82
CA GLU A 83 -4.72 13.23 -3.90
C GLU A 83 -6.24 13.40 -3.71
N ALA A 84 -6.95 12.35 -3.30
CA ALA A 84 -8.38 12.43 -3.03
C ALA A 84 -8.71 13.42 -1.89
N LEU A 85 -7.92 13.42 -0.82
CA LEU A 85 -8.04 14.37 0.30
C LEU A 85 -7.77 15.80 -0.16
N GLN A 86 -6.69 16.03 -0.93
CA GLN A 86 -6.40 17.34 -1.49
C GLN A 86 -7.54 17.86 -2.37
N ARG A 87 -8.15 16.98 -3.17
CA ARG A 87 -9.31 17.35 -3.99
C ARG A 87 -10.56 17.70 -3.17
N ILE A 88 -10.70 17.16 -1.96
CA ILE A 88 -11.77 17.57 -1.03
C ILE A 88 -11.50 19.00 -0.58
N ASP A 89 -10.25 19.32 -0.23
CA ASP A 89 -9.83 20.68 0.19
C ASP A 89 -10.01 21.70 -0.94
N ASP A 90 -9.63 21.33 -2.17
CA ASP A 90 -9.80 22.16 -3.37
C ASP A 90 -11.27 22.24 -3.86
N GLY A 91 -12.17 21.45 -3.26
CA GLY A 91 -13.59 21.40 -3.65
C GLY A 91 -13.85 20.77 -5.02
N THR A 92 -12.89 20.01 -5.56
CA THR A 92 -12.97 19.32 -6.86
C THR A 92 -13.22 17.81 -6.73
N TYR A 93 -13.38 17.32 -5.50
CA TYR A 93 -13.70 15.92 -5.22
C TYR A 93 -15.05 15.51 -5.83
N GLY A 94 -15.08 14.34 -6.47
CA GLY A 94 -16.26 13.81 -7.16
C GLY A 94 -16.45 14.29 -8.62
N ILE A 95 -15.59 15.18 -9.12
CA ILE A 95 -15.58 15.62 -10.52
C ILE A 95 -14.68 14.71 -11.36
N CYS A 96 -15.06 14.38 -12.60
CA CYS A 96 -14.19 13.56 -13.44
C CYS A 96 -12.98 14.37 -13.91
N LYS A 97 -11.75 13.87 -13.73
CA LYS A 97 -10.54 14.57 -14.23
C LYS A 97 -10.51 14.67 -15.76
N VAL A 98 -11.14 13.74 -16.46
CA VAL A 98 -11.11 13.65 -17.93
C VAL A 98 -12.25 14.42 -18.57
N THR A 99 -13.45 14.35 -18.00
CA THR A 99 -14.68 14.86 -18.65
C THR A 99 -15.35 16.01 -17.90
N GLY A 100 -14.87 16.39 -16.71
CA GLY A 100 -15.49 17.43 -15.88
C GLY A 100 -16.84 17.02 -15.33
#